data_AF-Q16BE7-F1
#
_entry.id   AF-Q16BE7-F1
#
_cell.length_a   1.000
_cell.length_b   1.000
_cell.length_c   1.000
_cell.angle_alpha   90.00
_cell.angle_beta   90.00
_cell.angle_gamma   90.00
#
_symmetry.space_group_name_H-M   'P 1'
#
loop_
_entity.id
_entity.type
_entity.pdbx_description
1 polymer ?
#
loop_
_entity_poly.entity_id
_entity_poly.type
_entity_poly.pdbx_seq_one_letter_code
_entity_poly.pdbx_strand_id
1 'polypeptide(L)'
;MIRTGTMILAGLALAGCATLESSEETLRQHGYSENYVAGYHDGCPSGKRAGGDSFQQAARDDVAYAAGGDYKTGWDYGFLSCRETEAQNERTASIIGAAIAGSMASSHGADGIDARDALKGIDTSGLENLGVGGL
;
A
#
# COMPACT_ATOMS: atom_id res chain seq x y z
N MET A 1 -17.87 40.70 10.71
CA MET A 1 -17.77 39.57 11.65
C MET A 1 -18.63 38.44 11.12
N ILE A 2 -18.03 37.44 10.46
CA ILE A 2 -18.64 36.13 10.22
C ILE A 2 -17.56 35.10 10.59
N ARG A 3 -17.85 34.36 11.66
CA ARG A 3 -17.06 33.27 12.24
C ARG A 3 -17.26 32.00 11.40
N THR A 4 -16.46 30.98 11.73
CA THR A 4 -16.52 29.57 11.28
C THR A 4 -16.11 29.38 9.81
N GLY A 5 -14.95 28.85 9.47
CA GLY A 5 -14.18 27.81 10.16
C GLY A 5 -14.52 26.45 9.58
N THR A 6 -14.21 26.24 8.30
CA THR A 6 -14.24 24.92 7.65
C THR A 6 -13.14 24.89 6.60
N MET A 7 -11.88 24.99 7.06
CA MET A 7 -10.72 24.85 6.19
C MET A 7 -10.34 23.37 6.18
N ILE A 8 -10.67 22.72 5.05
CA ILE A 8 -9.94 21.61 4.45
C ILE A 8 -9.72 20.39 5.37
N LEU A 9 -10.70 19.48 5.40
CA LEU A 9 -10.46 18.11 5.88
C LEU A 9 -11.19 17.09 5.00
N ALA A 10 -10.99 17.18 3.68
CA ALA A 10 -11.58 16.27 2.70
C ALA A 10 -10.54 15.83 1.65
N GLY A 11 -9.28 15.58 2.06
CA GLY A 11 -8.19 15.27 1.14
C GLY A 11 -7.53 13.88 1.30
N LEU A 12 -7.79 13.15 2.39
CA LEU A 12 -6.96 11.96 2.73
C LEU A 12 -7.50 10.60 2.23
N ALA A 13 -8.63 10.55 1.51
CA ALA A 13 -9.26 9.27 1.18
C ALA A 13 -8.94 8.70 -0.22
N LEU A 14 -8.08 9.34 -1.02
CA LEU A 14 -7.84 8.96 -2.43
C LEU A 14 -6.45 8.36 -2.71
N ALA A 15 -5.63 8.11 -1.68
CA ALA A 15 -4.28 7.57 -1.86
C ALA A 15 -4.22 6.10 -2.35
N GLY A 16 -5.37 5.44 -2.54
CA GLY A 16 -5.44 4.02 -2.93
C GLY A 16 -5.30 3.71 -4.42
N CYS A 17 -5.48 4.70 -5.32
CA CYS A 17 -5.39 4.48 -6.77
C CYS A 17 -4.19 5.15 -7.45
N ALA A 18 -3.50 6.09 -6.80
CA ALA A 18 -2.44 6.88 -7.44
C ALA A 18 -1.08 6.14 -7.57
N THR A 19 -0.92 4.95 -6.99
CA THR A 19 0.37 4.23 -6.96
C THR A 19 0.54 3.22 -8.10
N LEU A 20 -0.55 2.73 -8.70
CA LEU A 20 -0.48 1.82 -9.85
C LEU A 20 -0.09 2.57 -11.13
N GLU A 21 -0.80 3.67 -11.41
CA GLU A 21 -0.57 4.48 -12.61
C GLU A 21 0.86 5.04 -12.65
N SER A 22 1.40 5.45 -11.49
CA SER A 22 2.79 5.93 -11.41
C SER A 22 3.82 4.83 -11.65
N SER A 23 3.52 3.59 -11.28
CA SER A 23 4.43 2.45 -11.49
C SER A 23 4.50 2.03 -12.95
N GLU A 24 3.35 1.97 -13.64
CA GLU A 24 3.30 1.65 -15.07
C GLU A 24 3.94 2.74 -15.94
N GLU A 25 3.69 4.01 -15.63
CA GLU A 25 4.33 5.13 -16.34
C GLU A 25 5.85 5.10 -16.16
N THR A 26 6.33 4.82 -14.94
CA THR A 26 7.76 4.66 -14.66
C THR A 26 8.37 3.52 -15.49
N LEU A 27 7.68 2.37 -15.58
CA LEU A 27 8.14 1.25 -16.43
C LEU A 27 8.20 1.65 -17.91
N ARG A 28 7.21 2.38 -18.43
CA ARG A 28 7.25 2.90 -19.81
C ARG A 28 8.41 3.86 -20.02
N GLN A 29 8.66 4.77 -19.07
CA GLN A 29 9.78 5.73 -19.12
C GLN A 29 11.15 5.04 -19.08
N HIS A 30 11.26 3.91 -18.37
CA HIS A 30 12.49 3.10 -18.35
C HIS A 30 12.67 2.21 -19.59
N GLY A 31 11.73 2.25 -20.55
CA GLY A 31 11.85 1.54 -21.81
C GLY A 31 11.45 0.06 -21.73
N TYR A 32 10.69 -0.36 -20.72
CA TYR A 32 10.08 -1.68 -20.70
C TYR A 32 9.07 -1.83 -21.84
N SER A 33 8.95 -3.04 -22.37
CA SER A 33 8.03 -3.30 -23.48
C SER A 33 6.56 -3.16 -23.08
N GLU A 34 5.70 -2.85 -24.04
CA GLU A 34 4.25 -2.75 -23.82
C GLU A 34 3.68 -4.05 -23.22
N ASN A 35 4.21 -5.21 -23.64
CA ASN A 35 3.81 -6.52 -23.09
C ASN A 35 4.23 -6.67 -21.63
N TYR A 36 5.42 -6.20 -21.24
CA TYR A 36 5.85 -6.21 -19.85
C TYR A 36 4.93 -5.33 -18.99
N VAL A 37 4.63 -4.12 -19.45
CA VAL A 37 3.77 -3.18 -18.72
C VAL A 37 2.35 -3.73 -18.57
N ALA A 38 1.79 -4.32 -19.65
CA ALA A 38 0.50 -4.99 -19.61
C ALA A 38 0.49 -6.16 -18.61
N GLY A 39 1.55 -6.97 -18.60
CA GLY A 39 1.73 -8.02 -17.60
C GLY A 39 1.75 -7.46 -16.18
N TYR A 40 2.53 -6.40 -15.94
CA TYR A 40 2.62 -5.74 -14.63
C TYR A 40 1.28 -5.19 -14.14
N HIS A 41 0.52 -4.54 -15.03
CA HIS A 41 -0.83 -4.04 -14.78
C HIS A 41 -1.78 -5.14 -14.31
N ASP A 42 -1.71 -6.30 -14.96
CA ASP A 42 -2.53 -7.48 -14.69
C ASP A 42 -2.09 -8.21 -13.40
N GLY A 43 -0.78 -8.27 -13.16
CA GLY A 43 -0.16 -8.92 -12.01
C GLY A 43 -0.44 -8.24 -10.69
N CYS A 44 -0.31 -6.91 -10.61
CA CYS A 44 -0.42 -6.17 -9.35
C CYS A 44 -1.78 -6.30 -8.64
N PRO A 45 -2.94 -6.12 -9.30
CA PRO A 45 -4.25 -6.38 -8.71
C PRO A 45 -4.37 -7.82 -8.23
N SER A 46 -3.76 -8.78 -8.96
CA SER A 46 -3.78 -10.20 -8.59
C SER A 46 -2.96 -10.46 -7.31
N GLY A 47 -1.87 -9.73 -7.10
CA GLY A 47 -1.04 -9.77 -5.88
C GLY A 47 -1.75 -9.23 -4.63
N LYS A 48 -2.43 -8.08 -4.75
CA LYS A 48 -3.20 -7.48 -3.64
C LYS A 48 -4.36 -8.36 -3.18
N ARG A 49 -4.98 -9.09 -4.11
CA ARG A 49 -6.19 -9.88 -3.85
C ARG A 49 -5.92 -11.26 -3.24
N ALA A 50 -4.67 -11.73 -3.24
CA ALA A 50 -4.28 -12.99 -2.61
C ALA A 50 -4.56 -13.03 -1.09
N GLY A 51 -4.89 -11.89 -0.47
CA GLY A 51 -5.23 -11.76 0.95
C GLY A 51 -6.71 -11.96 1.33
N GLY A 52 -7.69 -12.03 0.42
CA GLY A 52 -9.08 -12.12 0.94
C GLY A 52 -10.32 -12.25 0.04
N ASP A 53 -10.26 -12.25 -1.29
CA ASP A 53 -11.49 -12.47 -2.09
C ASP A 53 -11.33 -13.64 -3.07
N SER A 54 -12.07 -14.71 -2.81
CA SER A 54 -12.11 -15.93 -3.64
C SER A 54 -12.95 -15.77 -4.90
N PHE A 55 -13.75 -14.70 -5.02
CA PHE A 55 -14.76 -14.53 -6.07
C PHE A 55 -14.35 -13.62 -7.23
N GLN A 56 -13.18 -12.96 -7.18
CA GLN A 56 -12.71 -12.09 -8.27
C GLN A 56 -11.57 -12.75 -9.05
N GLN A 57 -11.85 -13.06 -10.33
CA GLN A 57 -10.92 -13.70 -11.27
C GLN A 57 -9.57 -12.95 -11.30
N ALA A 58 -8.46 -13.68 -11.16
CA ALA A 58 -7.12 -13.14 -11.37
C ALA A 58 -7.10 -12.41 -12.73
N ALA A 59 -6.61 -11.18 -12.76
CA ALA A 59 -6.53 -10.41 -14.01
C ALA A 59 -5.30 -10.93 -14.75
N ARG A 60 -5.39 -12.12 -15.33
CA ARG A 60 -4.31 -12.74 -16.08
C ARG A 60 -4.84 -13.20 -17.42
N ASP A 61 -4.25 -12.70 -18.49
CA ASP A 61 -4.39 -13.29 -19.81
C ASP A 61 -3.63 -14.63 -19.81
N ASP A 62 -4.37 -15.73 -19.63
CA ASP A 62 -3.78 -17.06 -19.57
C ASP A 62 -3.08 -17.47 -20.88
N VAL A 63 -3.53 -16.96 -22.03
CA VAL A 63 -2.89 -17.26 -23.33
C VAL A 63 -1.54 -16.55 -23.42
N ALA A 64 -1.51 -15.26 -23.11
CA ALA A 64 -0.27 -14.47 -23.10
C ALA A 64 0.70 -14.98 -22.03
N TYR A 65 0.19 -15.37 -20.85
CA TYR A 65 1.00 -15.92 -19.77
C TYR A 65 1.60 -17.28 -20.13
N ALA A 66 0.82 -18.17 -20.75
CA ALA A 66 1.31 -19.46 -21.22
C ALA A 66 2.30 -19.34 -22.37
N ALA A 67 2.15 -18.33 -23.24
CA ALA A 67 3.12 -18.01 -24.28
C ALA A 67 4.46 -17.50 -23.70
N GLY A 68 4.45 -16.95 -22.49
CA GLY A 68 5.65 -16.54 -21.76
C GLY A 68 6.16 -15.15 -22.14
N GLY A 69 7.48 -14.96 -22.08
CA GLY A 69 8.14 -13.70 -22.46
C GLY A 69 7.84 -12.54 -21.51
N ASP A 70 7.81 -11.33 -22.08
CA ASP A 70 7.70 -10.08 -21.34
C ASP A 70 6.40 -9.97 -20.55
N TYR A 71 5.27 -10.44 -21.10
CA TYR A 71 3.99 -10.42 -20.40
C TYR A 71 4.04 -11.25 -19.12
N LYS A 72 4.50 -12.50 -19.21
CA LYS A 72 4.66 -13.37 -18.03
C LYS A 72 5.60 -12.75 -16.99
N THR A 73 6.71 -12.17 -17.45
CA THR A 73 7.70 -11.56 -16.56
C THR A 73 7.13 -10.33 -15.85
N GLY A 74 6.43 -9.46 -16.58
CA GLY A 74 5.71 -8.32 -16.01
C GLY A 74 4.65 -8.75 -15.00
N TRP A 75 3.87 -9.79 -15.34
CA TRP A 75 2.83 -10.33 -14.46
C TRP A 75 3.40 -10.86 -13.15
N ASP A 76 4.45 -11.68 -13.22
CA ASP A 76 5.10 -12.23 -12.02
C ASP A 76 5.67 -11.09 -11.15
N TYR A 77 6.29 -10.09 -11.76
CA TYR A 77 6.86 -8.95 -11.04
C TYR A 77 5.77 -8.09 -10.37
N GLY A 78 4.72 -7.71 -11.11
CA GLY A 78 3.59 -6.95 -10.58
C GLY A 78 2.88 -7.68 -9.44
N PHE A 79 2.67 -8.99 -9.59
CA PHE A 79 2.08 -9.83 -8.55
C PHE A 79 2.90 -9.79 -7.25
N LEU A 80 4.22 -9.96 -7.34
CA LEU A 80 5.09 -9.94 -6.17
C LEU A 80 5.15 -8.56 -5.51
N SER A 81 5.33 -7.50 -6.29
CA SER A 81 5.43 -6.13 -5.77
C SER A 81 4.21 -5.76 -4.93
N CYS A 82 3.02 -5.98 -5.46
CA CYS A 82 1.81 -5.52 -4.78
C CYS A 82 1.34 -6.47 -3.67
N ARG A 83 1.70 -7.76 -3.73
CA ARG A 83 1.53 -8.68 -2.60
C ARG A 83 2.38 -8.27 -1.40
N GLU A 84 3.62 -7.87 -1.64
CA GLU A 84 4.51 -7.40 -0.57
C GLU A 84 4.00 -6.09 0.04
N THR A 85 3.61 -5.12 -0.80
CA THR A 85 2.99 -3.87 -0.32
C THR A 85 1.75 -4.15 0.53
N GLU A 86 0.86 -5.04 0.10
CA GLU A 86 -0.33 -5.40 0.88
C GLU A 86 0.04 -6.03 2.23
N ALA A 87 0.98 -6.98 2.25
CA ALA A 87 1.46 -7.59 3.50
C ALA A 87 2.15 -6.58 4.44
N GLN A 88 2.77 -5.51 3.93
CA GLN A 88 3.30 -4.42 4.74
C GLN A 88 2.17 -3.53 5.28
N ASN A 89 1.17 -3.24 4.46
CA ASN A 89 -0.01 -2.46 4.86
C ASN A 89 -0.78 -3.17 5.96
N GLU A 90 -1.03 -4.48 5.83
CA GLU A 90 -1.69 -5.30 6.86
C GLU A 90 -0.91 -5.31 8.18
N ARG A 91 0.42 -5.49 8.11
CA ARG A 91 1.28 -5.44 9.30
C ARG A 91 1.22 -4.07 9.97
N THR A 92 1.35 -3.00 9.19
CA THR A 92 1.28 -1.63 9.70
C THR A 92 -0.09 -1.34 10.31
N ALA A 93 -1.18 -1.75 9.66
CA ALA A 93 -2.53 -1.62 10.17
C ALA A 93 -2.73 -2.38 11.49
N SER A 94 -2.13 -3.56 11.63
CA SER A 94 -2.17 -4.34 12.88
C SER A 94 -1.41 -3.65 14.03
N ILE A 95 -0.25 -3.06 13.74
CA ILE A 95 0.56 -2.33 14.73
C ILE A 95 -0.18 -1.06 15.17
N ILE A 96 -0.69 -0.28 14.22
CA ILE A 96 -1.46 0.93 14.50
C ILE A 96 -2.73 0.55 15.27
N GLY A 97 -3.44 -0.51 14.84
CA GLY A 97 -4.61 -1.03 15.54
C GLY A 97 -4.30 -1.46 16.97
N ALA A 98 -3.18 -2.14 17.19
CA ALA A 98 -2.73 -2.54 18.53
C ALA A 98 -2.33 -1.33 19.40
N ALA A 99 -1.66 -0.33 18.82
CA ALA A 99 -1.31 0.90 19.54
C ALA A 99 -2.57 1.70 19.94
N ILE A 100 -3.54 1.82 19.01
CA ILE A 100 -4.83 2.48 19.29
C ILE A 100 -5.62 1.67 20.34
N ALA A 101 -5.72 0.35 20.20
CA ALA A 101 -6.42 -0.50 21.18
C ALA A 101 -5.74 -0.50 22.55
N GLY A 102 -4.41 -0.50 22.61
CA GLY A 102 -3.63 -0.38 23.83
C GLY A 102 -3.81 0.98 24.50
N SER A 103 -3.93 2.06 23.73
CA SER A 103 -4.27 3.39 24.24
C SER A 103 -5.69 3.45 24.81
N MET A 104 -6.65 2.72 24.23
CA MET A 104 -8.01 2.61 24.76
C MET A 104 -8.11 1.69 25.99
N ALA A 105 -7.32 0.62 26.04
CA ALA A 105 -7.26 -0.30 27.17
C ALA A 105 -6.56 0.31 28.40
N SER A 106 -5.67 1.29 28.18
CA SER A 106 -4.97 2.04 29.23
C SER A 106 -5.87 3.12 29.84
N SER A 107 -6.96 2.71 30.48
CA SER A 107 -7.71 3.55 31.41
C SER A 107 -7.04 3.52 32.78
N HIS A 108 -5.82 4.08 32.87
CA HIS A 108 -5.23 4.47 34.15
C HIS A 108 -5.34 5.99 34.30
N GLY A 109 -6.03 6.38 35.37
CA GLY A 109 -6.27 7.77 35.71
C GLY A 109 -4.99 8.53 36.05
N ALA A 110 -5.05 9.82 35.78
CA ALA A 110 -4.27 10.91 36.37
C ALA A 110 -2.77 11.06 36.10
N ASP A 111 -2.07 10.12 35.45
CA ASP A 111 -0.68 10.33 35.05
C ASP A 111 -0.58 10.41 33.52
N GLY A 112 -0.20 11.58 33.01
CA GLY A 112 -0.21 11.90 31.58
C GLY A 112 0.62 10.92 30.76
N ILE A 113 -0.04 10.16 29.89
CA ILE A 113 0.63 9.32 28.89
C ILE A 113 1.32 10.26 27.90
N ASP A 114 2.64 10.32 27.97
CA ASP A 114 3.45 10.98 26.95
C ASP A 114 3.41 10.09 25.70
N ALA A 115 2.68 10.53 24.67
CA ALA A 115 2.52 9.79 23.42
C ALA A 115 3.87 9.40 22.80
N ARG A 116 4.96 10.13 23.11
CA ARG A 116 6.32 9.78 22.66
C ARG A 116 6.84 8.49 23.29
N ASP A 117 6.45 8.16 24.52
CA ASP A 117 6.91 6.95 25.21
C ASP A 117 6.20 5.69 24.70
N ALA A 118 4.90 5.80 24.40
CA ALA A 118 4.14 4.73 23.75
C ALA A 118 4.66 4.40 22.33
N LEU A 119 5.24 5.38 21.63
CA LEU A 119 5.80 5.21 20.29
C LEU A 119 7.26 4.74 20.29
N LYS A 120 8.02 4.90 21.39
CA LYS A 120 9.44 4.48 21.46
C LYS A 120 9.66 2.98 21.29
N GLY A 121 8.66 2.15 21.62
CA GLY A 121 8.75 0.70 21.50
C GLY A 121 8.39 0.16 20.11
N ILE A 122 7.97 1.02 19.18
CA ILE A 122 7.51 0.62 17.84
C ILE A 122 8.68 0.77 16.86
N ASP A 123 9.10 -0.33 16.23
CA ASP A 123 10.12 -0.32 15.18
C ASP A 123 9.54 0.31 13.91
N THR A 124 9.81 1.60 13.71
CA THR A 124 9.33 2.37 12.55
C THR A 124 10.28 2.30 11.36
N SER A 125 11.34 1.49 11.42
CA SER A 125 12.34 1.38 10.35
C SER A 125 11.75 0.87 9.04
N GLY A 126 10.62 0.16 9.09
CA GLY A 126 9.84 -0.21 7.91
C GLY A 126 9.17 0.95 7.16
N LEU A 127 8.95 2.10 7.81
CA LEU A 127 8.35 3.29 7.18
C LEU A 127 9.38 4.18 6.44
N GLU A 128 10.65 4.13 6.83
CA GLU A 128 11.72 4.94 6.20
C GLU A 128 11.93 4.56 4.72
N ASN A 129 11.61 3.31 4.36
CA ASN A 129 11.73 2.81 2.98
C ASN A 129 10.53 3.18 2.08
N LEU A 130 9.51 3.86 2.61
CA LEU A 130 8.32 4.31 1.86
C LEU A 130 8.45 5.74 1.29
N GLY A 131 9.65 6.31 1.25
CA GLY A 131 9.92 7.56 0.52
C GLY A 131 9.38 8.84 1.18
N VAL A 132 9.11 8.84 2.49
CA VAL A 132 8.91 10.08 3.26
C VAL A 132 10.26 10.55 3.81
N GLY A 133 11.25 10.67 2.93
CA GLY A 133 12.60 11.13 3.22
C GLY A 133 12.90 12.36 2.38
N GLY A 134 12.44 13.53 2.81
CA GLY A 134 12.78 14.78 2.14
C GLY A 134 11.79 15.92 2.37
N LEU A 135 11.76 16.45 3.60
CA LEU A 135 11.55 17.87 3.86
C LEU A 135 12.54 18.33 4.92
#